data_AF-A0A7N0VB93-F1
#
_entry.id   AF-A0A7N0VB93-F1
#
_cell.length_a   1.000
_cell.length_b   1.000
_cell.length_c   1.000
_cell.angle_alpha   90.00
_cell.angle_beta   90.00
_cell.angle_gamma   90.00
#
_symmetry.space_group_name_H-M   'P 1'
#
loop_
_entity.id
_entity.type
_entity.pdbx_description
1 polymer ?
#
loop_
_entity_poly.entity_id
_entity_poly.type
_entity_poly.pdbx_seq_one_letter_code
_entity_poly.pdbx_strand_id
1 'polypeptide(L)' 'MLVEEKGVAVVVCEGADTVPDPDMLARTIAEAMGGEQALWLRAKELSDKAHKAAEAGGSSAVDLDRLVEELTQLQNKHVL' A
#
# COMPACT_ATOMS: atom_id res chain seq x y z
N MET A 1 10.33 -2.37 6.50
CA MET A 1 9.41 -2.39 5.33
C MET A 1 8.43 -1.22 5.45
N LEU A 2 8.03 -0.54 4.37
CA LEU A 2 7.15 0.67 4.42
C LEU A 2 5.90 0.48 5.30
N VAL A 3 5.38 -0.73 5.37
CA VAL A 3 4.16 -1.09 6.10
C VAL A 3 4.36 -1.04 7.63
N GLU A 4 5.54 -1.43 8.12
CA GLU A 4 5.94 -1.34 9.53
C GLU A 4 6.14 0.12 9.94
N GLU A 5 6.80 0.92 9.10
CA GLU A 5 7.06 2.34 9.35
C GLU A 5 5.79 3.18 9.39
N LYS A 6 4.75 2.78 8.63
CA LYS A 6 3.44 3.44 8.64
C LYS A 6 2.50 2.89 9.72
N GLY A 7 2.90 1.81 10.41
CA GLY A 7 2.08 1.18 11.45
C GLY A 7 0.71 0.76 10.94
N VAL A 8 0.64 0.27 9.70
CA VAL A 8 -0.60 -0.16 9.03
C VAL A 8 -0.73 -1.69 8.89
N ALA A 9 0.25 -2.45 9.40
CA ALA A 9 0.18 -3.90 9.46
C ALA A 9 0.93 -4.45 10.67
N VAL A 10 0.69 -5.74 10.95
CA VAL A 10 1.39 -6.52 11.96
C VAL A 10 2.28 -7.54 11.25
N VAL A 11 3.56 -7.56 11.59
CA VAL A 11 4.49 -8.58 11.10
C VAL A 11 4.31 -9.83 11.95
N VAL A 12 4.00 -10.95 11.29
CA VAL A 12 3.76 -12.24 11.95
C VAL A 12 4.99 -13.14 11.85
N CYS A 13 5.69 -13.10 10.70
CA CYS A 13 6.84 -13.97 10.43
C CYS A 13 7.68 -13.39 9.28
N GLU A 14 8.98 -13.68 9.27
CA GLU A 14 9.91 -13.29 8.20
C GLU A 14 10.53 -14.54 7.55
N GLY A 15 10.72 -14.51 6.23
CA GLY A 15 11.26 -15.63 5.44
C GLY A 15 10.17 -16.48 4.78
N ALA A 16 10.44 -16.96 3.56
CA ALA A 16 9.46 -17.64 2.73
C ALA A 16 9.03 -19.02 3.27
N ASP A 17 9.96 -19.74 3.92
CA ASP A 17 9.74 -21.09 4.45
C ASP A 17 9.55 -21.11 5.98
N THR A 18 9.41 -19.94 6.60
CA THR A 18 9.33 -19.85 8.05
C THR A 18 7.92 -20.16 8.53
N VAL A 19 7.81 -21.09 9.49
CA VAL A 19 6.55 -21.47 10.12
C VAL A 19 6.45 -20.76 11.48
N PRO A 20 5.43 -19.90 11.71
CA PRO A 20 5.27 -19.21 12.99
C PRO A 20 4.77 -20.16 14.08
N ASP A 21 5.09 -19.83 15.34
CA ASP A 21 4.51 -20.50 16.50
C ASP A 21 2.97 -20.36 16.51
N PRO A 22 2.20 -21.46 16.63
CA PRO A 22 0.74 -21.41 16.57
C PRO A 22 0.08 -20.58 17.67
N ASP A 23 0.61 -20.61 18.89
CA ASP A 23 0.05 -19.87 20.02
C ASP A 23 0.29 -18.37 19.87
N MET A 24 1.48 -17.99 19.40
CA MET A 24 1.81 -16.61 19.04
C MET A 24 0.91 -16.12 17.91
N LEU A 25 0.76 -16.90 16.83
CA LEU A 25 -0.10 -16.55 15.69
C LEU A 25 -1.54 -16.31 16.13
N ALA A 26 -2.10 -17.21 16.93
CA ALA A 26 -3.47 -17.11 17.42
C ALA A 26 -3.68 -15.83 18.24
N ARG A 27 -2.73 -15.48 19.11
CA ARG A 27 -2.75 -14.25 19.90
C ARG A 27 -2.66 -13.01 19.02
N THR A 28 -1.71 -12.98 18.08
CA THR A 28 -1.53 -11.86 17.17
C THR A 28 -2.78 -11.57 16.34
N ILE A 29 -3.47 -12.62 15.87
CA ILE A 29 -4.75 -12.47 15.15
C ILE A 29 -5.84 -11.94 16.10
N ALA A 30 -5.97 -12.51 17.30
CA ALA A 30 -6.98 -12.08 18.26
C ALA A 30 -6.80 -10.62 18.68
N GLU A 31 -5.55 -10.21 18.92
CA GLU A 31 -5.19 -8.82 19.17
C GLU A 31 -5.57 -7.97 17.97
N ALA A 32 -5.05 -8.26 16.76
CA ALA A 32 -5.35 -7.46 15.57
C ALA A 32 -6.85 -7.31 15.31
N MET A 33 -7.67 -8.34 15.52
CA MET A 33 -9.12 -8.30 15.28
C MET A 33 -9.93 -7.58 16.38
N GLY A 34 -9.33 -7.20 17.50
CA GLY A 34 -9.97 -6.54 18.64
C GLY A 34 -10.49 -5.11 18.41
N GLY A 35 -10.47 -4.60 17.16
CA GLY A 35 -11.37 -3.52 16.71
C GLY A 35 -10.99 -2.06 16.99
N GLU A 36 -10.15 -1.76 17.98
CA GLU A 36 -9.82 -0.36 18.35
C GLU A 36 -8.32 -0.03 18.35
N GLN A 37 -7.54 -0.69 17.49
CA GLN A 37 -6.13 -0.35 17.35
C GLN A 37 -5.92 0.80 16.38
N ALA A 38 -5.01 1.71 16.74
CA ALA A 38 -4.48 2.77 15.88
C ALA A 38 -4.02 2.24 14.50
N LEU A 39 -3.66 0.95 14.43
CA LEU A 39 -3.37 0.22 13.21
C LEU A 39 -4.52 0.27 12.19
N TRP A 40 -5.76 -0.06 12.59
CA TRP A 40 -6.91 -0.05 11.68
C TRP A 40 -7.28 1.35 11.20
N LEU A 41 -7.17 2.34 12.09
CA LEU A 41 -7.45 3.73 11.73
C LEU A 41 -6.45 4.22 10.67
N ARG A 42 -5.16 3.95 10.85
CA ARG A 42 -4.12 4.31 9.88
C ARG A 42 -4.24 3.52 8.59
N ALA A 43 -4.55 2.22 8.67
CA ALA A 43 -4.75 1.38 7.50
C ALA A 43 -5.95 1.87 6.67
N LYS A 44 -7.05 2.25 7.32
CA LYS A 44 -8.22 2.84 6.66
C LYS A 44 -7.92 4.19 6.03
N GLU A 45 -7.25 5.09 6.77
CA GLU A 45 -6.85 6.39 6.24
C GLU A 45 -5.93 6.25 5.02
N LEU A 46 -4.98 5.31 5.06
CA LEU A 46 -4.09 5.04 3.94
C LEU A 46 -4.87 4.47 2.75
N SER A 47 -5.81 3.55 2.99
CA SER A 47 -6.69 3.01 1.96
C SER A 47 -7.51 4.10 1.28
N ASP A 48 -8.11 5.00 2.05
CA ASP A 48 -8.91 6.12 1.51
C ASP A 48 -8.05 7.07 0.67
N LYS A 49 -6.82 7.38 1.13
CA LYS A 49 -5.87 8.21 0.38
C LYS A 49 -5.42 7.54 -0.92
N ALA A 50 -5.08 6.25 -0.86
CA ALA A 50 -4.66 5.48 -2.03
C ALA A 50 -5.79 5.40 -3.07
N HIS A 51 -7.03 5.18 -2.62
CA HIS A 51 -8.19 5.18 -3.51
C HIS A 51 -8.39 6.54 -4.19
N LYS A 52 -8.39 7.64 -3.42
CA LYS A 52 -8.51 9.01 -3.95
C LYS A 52 -7.37 9.41 -4.88
N ALA A 53 -6.16 8.89 -4.66
CA ALA A 53 -5.04 9.16 -5.55
C ALA A 53 -5.21 8.44 -6.89
N ALA A 54 -5.80 7.24 -6.89
CA ALA A 54 -5.94 6.38 -8.07
C ALA A 54 -7.26 6.57 -8.85
N GLU A 55 -8.29 7.18 -8.26
CA GLU A 55 -9.55 7.46 -8.95
C GLU A 55 -9.38 8.49 -10.07
N ALA A 56 -10.40 8.62 -10.93
CA ALA A 56 -10.36 9.58 -12.03
C ALA A 56 -10.19 11.02 -11.51
N GLY A 57 -9.17 11.72 -12.03
CA GLY A 57 -8.78 13.05 -11.55
C GLY A 57 -7.97 13.05 -10.25
N GLY A 58 -7.71 11.87 -9.66
CA GLY A 58 -6.78 11.66 -8.57
C GLY A 58 -5.33 11.87 -8.99
N SER A 59 -4.47 12.17 -8.02
CA SER A 59 -3.08 12.56 -8.30
C SER A 59 -2.29 11.51 -9.08
N SER A 60 -2.41 10.22 -8.73
CA SER A 60 -1.72 9.15 -9.44
C SER A 60 -2.27 8.93 -10.84
N ALA A 61 -3.57 9.13 -11.06
CA ALA A 61 -4.17 9.08 -12.39
C ALA A 61 -3.63 10.22 -13.27
N VAL A 62 -3.62 11.45 -12.74
CA VAL A 62 -3.10 12.64 -13.42
C VAL A 62 -1.60 12.51 -13.72
N ASP A 63 -0.81 12.01 -12.78
CA ASP A 63 0.63 11.81 -12.99
C ASP A 63 0.89 10.73 -14.05
N LEU A 64 0.07 9.69 -14.12
CA LEU A 64 0.16 8.67 -15.16
C LEU A 64 -0.20 9.22 -16.54
N ASP A 65 -1.26 10.02 -16.65
CA ASP A 65 -1.64 10.70 -17.89
C ASP A 65 -0.49 11.59 -18.38
N ARG A 66 0.09 12.39 -17.48
CA ARG A 66 1.24 13.24 -17.80
C ARG A 66 2.45 12.44 -18.27
N LEU A 67 2.74 11.32 -17.62
CA LEU A 67 3.84 10.43 -18.02
C LEU A 67 3.63 9.91 -19.45
N VAL A 68 2.41 9.52 -19.81
CA VAL A 68 2.09 9.05 -21.18
C VAL A 68 2.27 10.17 -22.21
N GLU A 69 1.84 11.39 -21.88
CA GLU A 69 2.05 12.57 -22.75
C GLU A 69 3.54 12.84 -22.99
N GLU A 70 4.34 12.85 -21.92
CA GLU A 70 5.78 13.05 -21.99
C GLU A 70 6.46 11.98 -22.87
N LEU A 71 6.10 10.70 -22.69
CA LEU A 71 6.62 9.59 -23.50
C LEU A 71 6.23 9.72 -24.97
N THR A 72 5.00 10.13 -25.27
CA THR A 72 4.51 10.33 -26.64
C THR A 72 5.28 11.46 -27.33
N GLN A 73 5.55 12.55 -26.62
CA GLN A 73 6.36 13.65 -27.15
C GLN A 73 7.81 13.22 -27.43
N LEU A 74 8.40 12.39 -26.55
CA LEU A 74 9.74 11.85 -26.76
C LEU A 74 9.81 10.95 -28.00
N GLN A 75 8.81 10.09 -28.21
CA GLN A 75 8.73 9.24 -29.40
C GLN A 75 8.65 10.09 -30.68
N ASN A 76 7.80 11.12 -30.71
CA ASN A 76 7.63 11.98 -31.88
C ASN A 76 8.88 12.79 -32.24
N LYS A 77 9.72 13.13 -31.25
CA LYS A 77 11.01 13.81 -31.47
C LYS A 77 12.08 12.90 -32.08
N HIS A 78 11.92 11.57 -32.02
CA HIS A 78 12.86 10.59 -32.58
C HIS A 78 12.52 10.16 -34.02
N VAL A 79 11.36 10.57 -34.54
CA VAL A 79 10.84 10.21 -35.89
C VAL A 79 10.91 11.39 -36.87
N LEU A 80 11.36 12.57 -36.42
CA LEU A 80 11.75 13.73 -37.23
C LEU A 80 13.28 13.85 -37.28
#